data_AF-A0A8C6YW51-F1
#
_entry.id   AF-A0A8C6YW51-F1
#
_cell.length_a   1.000
_cell.length_b   1.000
_cell.length_c   1.000
_cell.angle_alpha   90.00
_cell.angle_beta   90.00
_cell.angle_gamma   90.00
#
_symmetry.space_group_name_H-M   'P 1'
#
loop_
_entity.id
_entity.type
_entity.pdbx_description
1 polymer ?
#
loop_
_entity_poly.entity_id
_entity_poly.type
_entity_poly.pdbx_seq_one_letter_code
_entity_poly.pdbx_strand_id
1 'polypeptide(L)'
;LTRSLLHFFTDLTSTVGYDNIIQHLNDGRKNCKEFEDFLKESTLKRSLDVFKQQIDNVGQSHIQLAQTFREEAKKMEDFREKQKLHRKKIELVMEAIHKNRNLQYKKTMEAKRLYEQRCRDKDEAEQAVHRNANLVTQKQQEKLFLKLAQTKSALEDSDRSYQQNIAALEKIREEWQKEHIKACEFFETQECERISYFRSALWLHTNQLSQDCVQNDEKYEDIRKSLEMCSVEKDIDFFVNLRKTGSLAPAPVVYENYYNAQRNATPVRSPAPVPISSIFLLSVCWNPDLGVSYCVLLSLETIRDPLKSL
;
A
#
# COMPACT_ATOMS: atom_id res chain seq x y z
N LEU A 1 1.11 11.11 -12.62
CA LEU A 1 1.98 10.00 -12.17
C LEU A 1 1.97 9.81 -10.66
N THR A 2 2.48 10.74 -9.85
CA THR A 2 2.53 10.58 -8.36
C THR A 2 1.17 10.31 -7.73
N ARG A 3 0.11 11.02 -8.14
CA ARG A 3 -1.25 10.78 -7.65
C ARG A 3 -1.82 9.41 -8.06
N SER A 4 -1.48 8.95 -9.27
CA SER A 4 -1.89 7.64 -9.78
C SER A 4 -1.16 6.50 -9.08
N LEU A 5 0.15 6.67 -8.84
CA LEU A 5 0.96 5.73 -8.05
C LEU A 5 0.49 5.69 -6.60
N LEU A 6 0.22 6.85 -5.99
CA LEU A 6 -0.33 6.90 -4.64
C LEU A 6 -1.65 6.13 -4.58
N HIS A 7 -2.59 6.36 -5.50
CA HIS A 7 -3.85 5.62 -5.56
C HIS A 7 -3.63 4.12 -5.72
N PHE A 8 -2.73 3.72 -6.62
CA PHE A 8 -2.36 2.32 -6.82
C PHE A 8 -1.78 1.70 -5.54
N PHE A 9 -0.89 2.41 -4.84
CA PHE A 9 -0.37 1.94 -3.57
C PHE A 9 -1.46 1.88 -2.49
N THR A 10 -2.36 2.87 -2.41
CA THR A 10 -3.47 2.84 -1.46
C THR A 10 -4.37 1.63 -1.69
N ASP A 11 -4.70 1.31 -2.94
CA ASP A 11 -5.48 0.12 -3.30
C ASP A 11 -4.73 -1.18 -2.94
N LEU A 12 -3.42 -1.23 -3.20
CA LEU A 12 -2.57 -2.36 -2.85
C LEU A 12 -2.38 -2.52 -1.33
N THR A 13 -2.47 -1.42 -0.57
CA THR A 13 -2.45 -1.41 0.91
C THR A 13 -3.81 -1.73 1.54
N SER A 14 -4.84 -1.99 0.73
CA SER A 14 -6.15 -2.35 1.24
C SER A 14 -6.05 -3.60 2.09
N THR A 15 -6.34 -3.47 3.39
CA THR A 15 -6.36 -4.61 4.31
C THR A 15 -7.66 -5.38 4.27
N VAL A 16 -8.66 -4.95 3.51
CA VAL A 16 -10.00 -5.56 3.49
C VAL A 16 -9.92 -7.07 3.20
N GLY A 17 -9.03 -7.49 2.31
CA GLY A 17 -8.79 -8.92 2.06
C GLY A 17 -8.22 -9.65 3.28
N TYR A 18 -7.22 -9.06 3.93
CA TYR A 18 -6.59 -9.63 5.13
C TYR A 18 -7.51 -9.61 6.35
N ASP A 19 -8.31 -8.56 6.53
CA ASP A 19 -9.30 -8.43 7.61
C ASP A 19 -10.37 -9.53 7.48
N ASN A 20 -10.82 -9.84 6.25
CA ASN A 20 -11.73 -10.97 6.00
C ASN A 20 -11.07 -12.33 6.27
N ILE A 21 -9.79 -12.50 5.90
CA ILE A 21 -9.05 -13.73 6.22
C ILE A 21 -8.95 -13.90 7.73
N ILE A 22 -8.54 -12.86 8.46
CA ILE A 22 -8.43 -12.88 9.93
C ILE A 22 -9.79 -13.13 10.59
N GLN A 23 -10.86 -12.54 10.08
CA GLN A 23 -12.23 -12.80 10.53
C GLN A 23 -12.58 -14.29 10.37
N HIS A 24 -12.37 -14.85 9.18
CA HIS A 24 -12.62 -16.27 8.90
C HIS A 24 -11.79 -17.21 9.79
N LEU A 25 -10.52 -16.88 10.02
CA LEU A 25 -9.63 -17.63 10.91
C LEU A 25 -10.11 -17.59 12.37
N ASN A 26 -10.54 -16.41 12.85
CA ASN A 26 -11.11 -16.25 14.18
C ASN A 26 -12.47 -16.95 14.34
N ASP A 27 -13.29 -16.99 13.29
CA ASP A 27 -14.57 -17.70 13.29
C ASP A 27 -14.35 -19.22 13.29
N GLY A 28 -13.34 -19.70 12.55
CA GLY A 28 -12.86 -21.09 12.64
C GLY A 28 -12.41 -21.48 14.06
N ARG A 29 -11.77 -20.57 14.79
CA ARG A 29 -11.38 -20.75 16.21
C ARG A 29 -12.60 -20.96 17.11
N LYS A 30 -13.68 -20.18 16.94
CA LYS A 30 -14.90 -20.28 17.77
C LYS A 30 -15.63 -21.61 17.58
N ASN A 31 -15.58 -22.18 16.37
CA ASN A 31 -16.28 -23.42 16.04
C ASN A 31 -15.59 -24.70 16.57
N CYS A 32 -14.38 -24.61 17.13
CA CYS A 32 -13.61 -25.77 17.59
C CYS A 32 -13.71 -26.09 19.09
N LYS A 33 -14.54 -25.38 19.87
CA LYS A 33 -14.66 -25.62 21.33
C LYS A 33 -15.11 -27.04 21.69
N GLU A 34 -16.01 -27.63 20.90
CA GLU A 34 -16.49 -29.01 21.14
C GLU A 34 -15.44 -30.07 20.75
N PHE A 35 -14.53 -29.75 19.83
CA PHE A 35 -13.43 -30.62 19.41
C PHE A 35 -12.26 -30.61 20.41
N GLU A 36 -12.08 -29.51 21.15
CA GLU A 36 -10.95 -29.32 22.07
C GLU A 36 -11.01 -30.21 23.32
N ASP A 37 -12.22 -30.51 23.82
CA ASP A 37 -12.42 -31.41 24.97
C ASP A 37 -12.26 -32.89 24.58
N PHE A 38 -12.57 -33.26 23.32
CA PHE A 38 -12.44 -34.62 22.81
C PHE A 38 -10.97 -35.03 22.60
N LEU A 39 -10.12 -34.10 22.19
CA LEU A 39 -8.75 -34.40 21.76
C LEU A 39 -7.66 -34.15 22.82
N LYS A 40 -8.03 -33.85 24.08
CA LYS A 40 -7.20 -33.17 25.10
C LYS A 40 -5.74 -33.65 25.31
N GLU A 41 -5.38 -34.89 24.94
CA GLU A 41 -3.97 -35.37 24.97
C GLU A 41 -3.54 -36.15 23.70
N SER A 42 -4.25 -36.00 22.59
CA SER A 42 -3.87 -36.63 21.32
C SER A 42 -2.72 -35.89 20.61
N THR A 43 -1.89 -36.62 19.90
CA THR A 43 -0.85 -36.09 19.01
C THR A 43 -1.47 -35.24 17.89
N LEU A 44 -2.65 -35.60 17.39
CA LEU A 44 -3.41 -34.77 16.46
C LEU A 44 -3.81 -33.41 17.05
N LYS A 45 -4.23 -33.35 18.32
CA LYS A 45 -4.52 -32.06 18.99
C LYS A 45 -3.34 -31.13 18.95
N ARG A 46 -2.16 -31.65 19.30
CA ARG A 46 -0.93 -30.86 19.33
C ARG A 46 -0.65 -30.24 17.97
N SER A 47 -0.83 -31.00 16.90
CA SER A 47 -0.66 -30.49 15.54
C SER A 47 -1.73 -29.49 15.13
N LEU A 48 -2.97 -29.66 15.58
CA LEU A 48 -4.02 -28.64 15.39
C LEU A 48 -3.72 -27.35 16.16
N ASP A 49 -3.13 -27.45 17.35
CA ASP A 49 -2.74 -26.27 18.14
C ASP A 49 -1.55 -25.54 17.47
N VAL A 50 -0.56 -26.27 16.91
CA VAL A 50 0.49 -25.67 16.07
C VAL A 50 -0.11 -25.02 14.83
N PHE A 51 -1.01 -25.71 14.11
CA PHE A 51 -1.70 -25.15 12.95
C PHE A 51 -2.38 -23.82 13.30
N LYS A 52 -3.21 -23.78 14.34
CA LYS A 52 -3.87 -22.56 14.81
C LYS A 52 -2.87 -21.44 15.08
N GLN A 53 -1.83 -21.73 15.87
CA GLN A 53 -0.83 -20.75 16.25
C GLN A 53 -0.06 -20.17 15.05
N GLN A 54 0.31 -21.01 14.08
CA GLN A 54 1.06 -20.56 12.92
C GLN A 54 0.18 -19.76 11.95
N ILE A 55 -1.09 -20.14 11.80
CA ILE A 55 -2.05 -19.38 11.00
C ILE A 55 -2.34 -18.01 11.63
N ASP A 56 -2.42 -17.91 12.96
CA ASP A 56 -2.50 -16.63 13.67
C ASP A 56 -1.25 -15.76 13.41
N ASN A 57 -0.06 -16.37 13.41
CA ASN A 57 1.20 -15.67 13.11
C ASN A 57 1.24 -15.12 11.67
N VAL A 58 0.72 -15.87 10.68
CA VAL A 58 0.60 -15.41 9.29
C VAL A 58 -0.34 -14.21 9.21
N GLY A 59 -1.51 -14.29 9.86
CA GLY A 59 -2.46 -13.17 9.93
C GLY A 59 -1.84 -11.91 10.54
N GLN A 60 -1.09 -12.06 11.63
CA GLN A 60 -0.40 -10.96 12.29
C GLN A 60 0.71 -10.34 11.42
N SER A 61 1.44 -11.16 10.66
CA SER A 61 2.50 -10.70 9.75
C SER A 61 1.91 -9.84 8.62
N HIS A 62 0.79 -10.27 8.03
CA HIS A 62 0.08 -9.48 7.04
C HIS A 62 -0.48 -8.14 7.57
N ILE A 63 -0.95 -8.10 8.83
CA ILE A 63 -1.36 -6.82 9.47
C ILE A 63 -0.16 -5.87 9.58
N GLN A 64 0.99 -6.38 10.05
CA GLN A 64 2.21 -5.58 10.19
C GLN A 64 2.70 -5.06 8.84
N LEU A 65 2.71 -5.93 7.82
CA LEU A 65 3.04 -5.58 6.45
C LEU A 65 2.19 -4.42 5.93
N ALA A 66 0.88 -4.49 6.14
CA ALA A 66 -0.01 -3.42 5.73
C ALA A 66 0.21 -2.11 6.50
N GLN A 67 0.56 -2.17 7.79
CA GLN A 67 0.96 -0.98 8.55
C GLN A 67 2.21 -0.34 7.95
N THR A 68 3.24 -1.14 7.65
CA THR A 68 4.46 -0.67 6.98
C THR A 68 4.14 0.02 5.65
N PHE A 69 3.28 -0.55 4.82
CA PHE A 69 2.92 0.09 3.55
C PHE A 69 2.12 1.38 3.71
N ARG A 70 1.27 1.51 4.73
CA ARG A 70 0.60 2.78 5.04
C ARG A 70 1.60 3.86 5.45
N GLU A 71 2.63 3.51 6.20
CA GLU A 71 3.71 4.43 6.56
C GLU A 71 4.51 4.89 5.34
N GLU A 72 4.84 3.98 4.43
CA GLU A 72 5.51 4.31 3.16
C GLU A 72 4.64 5.21 2.26
N ALA A 73 3.32 4.95 2.20
CA ALA A 73 2.38 5.80 1.48
C ALA A 73 2.33 7.22 2.09
N LYS A 74 2.38 7.34 3.42
CA LYS A 74 2.45 8.64 4.10
C LYS A 74 3.73 9.41 3.76
N LYS A 75 4.89 8.74 3.77
CA LYS A 75 6.17 9.36 3.35
C LYS A 75 6.10 9.87 1.92
N MET A 76 5.43 9.14 1.03
CA MET A 76 5.23 9.53 -0.36
C MET A 76 4.33 10.76 -0.51
N GLU A 77 3.29 10.89 0.33
CA GLU A 77 2.44 12.08 0.40
C GLU A 77 3.24 13.31 0.84
N ASP A 78 4.04 13.17 1.91
CA ASP A 78 4.89 14.24 2.43
C ASP A 78 5.91 14.70 1.39
N PHE A 79 6.54 13.75 0.67
CA PHE A 79 7.43 14.04 -0.45
C PHE A 79 6.72 14.84 -1.55
N ARG A 80 5.50 14.45 -1.93
CA ARG A 80 4.70 15.14 -2.95
C ARG A 80 4.38 16.57 -2.54
N GLU A 81 3.92 16.79 -1.31
CA GLU A 81 3.55 18.15 -0.85
C GLU A 81 4.78 19.04 -0.73
N LYS A 82 5.94 18.50 -0.32
CA LYS A 82 7.22 19.22 -0.34
C LYS A 82 7.59 19.68 -1.76
N GLN A 83 7.57 18.77 -2.76
CA GLN A 83 7.85 19.12 -4.15
C GLN A 83 6.88 20.18 -4.70
N LYS A 84 5.60 20.06 -4.37
CA LYS A 84 4.56 21.02 -4.78
C LYS A 84 4.81 22.42 -4.22
N LEU A 85 5.14 22.53 -2.93
CA LEU A 85 5.46 23.81 -2.31
C LEU A 85 6.69 24.46 -2.95
N HIS A 86 7.72 23.66 -3.20
CA HIS A 86 8.96 24.04 -3.85
C HIS A 86 8.75 24.53 -5.30
N ARG A 87 8.01 23.77 -6.10
CA ARG A 87 7.60 24.16 -7.47
C ARG A 87 6.87 25.51 -7.48
N LYS A 88 5.90 25.70 -6.58
CA LYS A 88 5.12 26.93 -6.51
C LYS A 88 5.99 28.18 -6.27
N LYS A 89 7.05 28.07 -5.46
CA LYS A 89 7.97 29.19 -5.22
C LYS A 89 8.70 29.61 -6.51
N ILE A 90 9.20 28.65 -7.28
CA ILE A 90 9.89 28.93 -8.55
C ILE A 90 8.93 29.48 -9.60
N GLU A 91 7.72 28.93 -9.69
CA GLU A 91 6.68 29.42 -10.60
C GLU A 91 6.33 30.89 -10.33
N LEU A 92 6.21 31.30 -9.06
CA LEU A 92 5.95 32.70 -8.69
C LEU A 92 7.08 33.66 -9.11
N VAL A 93 8.34 33.25 -8.93
CA VAL A 93 9.49 34.05 -9.37
C VAL A 93 9.48 34.20 -10.89
N MET A 94 9.30 33.10 -11.62
CA MET A 94 9.25 33.12 -13.08
C MET A 94 8.08 33.97 -13.61
N GLU A 95 6.91 33.89 -12.96
CA GLU A 95 5.75 34.71 -13.32
C GLU A 95 6.04 36.21 -13.16
N ALA A 96 6.66 36.60 -12.04
CA ALA A 96 7.02 38.00 -11.79
C ALA A 96 8.02 38.54 -12.83
N ILE A 97 9.06 37.76 -13.13
CA ILE A 97 10.08 38.15 -14.12
C ILE A 97 9.47 38.22 -15.53
N HIS A 98 8.62 37.27 -15.91
CA HIS A 98 7.93 37.32 -17.20
C HIS A 98 7.06 38.57 -17.33
N LYS A 99 6.32 38.95 -16.28
CA LYS A 99 5.51 40.18 -16.26
C LYS A 99 6.39 41.42 -16.41
N ASN A 100 7.49 41.51 -15.66
CA ASN A 100 8.42 42.63 -15.74
C ASN A 100 9.05 42.77 -17.14
N ARG A 101 9.56 41.67 -17.70
CA ARG A 101 10.12 41.63 -19.06
C ARG A 101 9.12 42.08 -20.11
N ASN A 102 7.88 41.58 -20.05
CA ASN A 102 6.84 41.92 -21.01
C ASN A 102 6.42 43.40 -20.90
N LEU A 103 6.34 43.94 -19.68
CA LEU A 103 6.05 45.36 -19.46
C LEU A 103 7.15 46.25 -20.06
N GLN A 104 8.41 45.93 -19.78
CA GLN A 104 9.55 46.74 -20.24
C GLN A 104 9.79 46.62 -21.74
N TYR A 105 9.51 45.45 -22.32
CA TYR A 105 9.49 45.28 -23.77
C TYR A 105 8.48 46.23 -24.43
N LYS A 106 7.23 46.29 -23.94
CA LYS A 106 6.21 47.19 -24.48
C LYS A 106 6.65 48.66 -24.41
N LYS A 107 7.13 49.09 -23.24
CA LYS A 107 7.65 50.45 -23.02
C LYS A 107 8.79 50.80 -23.98
N THR A 108 9.72 49.86 -24.20
CA THR A 108 10.85 50.05 -25.12
C THR A 108 10.38 50.20 -26.57
N MET A 109 9.40 49.40 -26.99
CA MET A 109 8.83 49.49 -28.33
C MET A 109 8.05 50.79 -28.56
N GLU A 110 7.40 51.33 -27.53
CA GLU A 110 6.77 52.66 -27.58
C GLU A 110 7.80 53.78 -27.69
N ALA A 111 8.88 53.73 -26.89
CA ALA A 111 9.98 54.68 -26.97
C ALA A 111 10.64 54.68 -28.36
N LYS A 112 10.83 53.49 -28.96
CA LYS A 112 11.34 53.33 -30.32
C LYS A 112 10.46 54.07 -31.34
N ARG A 113 9.14 53.81 -31.31
CA ARG A 113 8.18 54.45 -32.23
C ARG A 113 8.16 55.96 -32.08
N LEU A 114 8.25 56.46 -30.84
CA LEU A 114 8.31 57.89 -30.56
C LEU A 114 9.58 58.51 -31.14
N TYR A 115 10.75 57.91 -30.90
CA TYR A 115 12.01 58.34 -31.48
C TYR A 115 11.95 58.39 -33.01
N GLU A 116 11.47 57.32 -33.65
CA GLU A 116 11.29 57.25 -35.11
C GLU A 116 10.37 58.36 -35.64
N GLN A 117 9.31 58.71 -34.89
CA GLN A 117 8.45 59.83 -35.22
C GLN A 117 9.18 61.18 -35.09
N ARG A 118 9.97 61.37 -34.02
CA ARG A 118 10.74 62.61 -33.84
C ARG A 118 11.82 62.80 -34.90
N CYS A 119 12.42 61.72 -35.41
CA CYS A 119 13.31 61.79 -36.57
C CYS A 119 12.58 62.39 -37.79
N ARG A 120 11.38 61.86 -38.10
CA ARG A 120 10.57 62.37 -39.22
C ARG A 120 10.15 63.83 -39.02
N ASP A 121 9.72 64.21 -37.83
CA ASP A 121 9.32 65.59 -37.50
C ASP A 121 10.49 66.58 -37.73
N LYS A 122 11.71 66.18 -37.34
CA LYS A 122 12.93 66.98 -37.52
C LYS A 122 13.31 67.11 -38.99
N ASP A 123 13.23 66.03 -39.77
CA ASP A 123 13.53 66.06 -41.21
C ASP A 123 12.52 66.93 -41.97
N GLU A 124 11.23 66.86 -41.61
CA GLU A 124 10.20 67.72 -42.17
C GLU A 124 10.44 69.21 -41.83
N ALA A 125 10.82 69.51 -40.60
CA ALA A 125 11.16 70.88 -40.18
C ALA A 125 12.39 71.42 -40.93
N GLU A 126 13.42 70.60 -41.15
CA GLU A 126 14.60 70.98 -41.96
C GLU A 126 14.22 71.25 -43.41
N GLN A 127 13.41 70.38 -44.02
CA GLN A 127 12.91 70.59 -45.38
C GLN A 127 12.03 71.84 -45.49
N ALA A 128 11.24 72.15 -44.45
CA ALA A 128 10.42 73.36 -44.43
C ALA A 128 11.28 74.62 -44.37
N VAL A 129 12.35 74.64 -43.57
CA VAL A 129 13.33 75.73 -43.54
C VAL A 129 14.00 75.91 -44.91
N HIS A 130 14.42 74.80 -45.55
CA HIS A 130 15.12 74.87 -46.84
C HIS A 130 14.21 75.31 -48.00
N ARG A 131 12.99 74.77 -48.08
CA ARG A 131 12.02 75.12 -49.13
C ARG A 131 11.54 76.57 -49.07
N ASN A 132 11.50 77.17 -47.89
CA ASN A 132 11.03 78.55 -47.69
C ASN A 132 12.18 79.58 -47.65
N ALA A 133 13.41 79.16 -47.90
CA ALA A 133 14.57 80.05 -47.88
C ALA A 133 14.38 81.23 -48.85
N ASN A 134 14.50 82.45 -48.34
CA ASN A 134 14.30 83.71 -49.08
C ASN A 134 12.89 83.93 -49.67
N LEU A 135 11.90 83.08 -49.34
CA LEU A 135 10.52 83.18 -49.85
C LEU A 135 9.52 83.71 -48.81
N VAL A 136 9.91 83.78 -47.54
CA VAL A 136 9.04 84.19 -46.43
C VAL A 136 9.54 85.46 -45.74
N THR A 137 8.66 86.13 -45.01
CA THR A 137 9.04 87.31 -44.21
C THR A 137 10.03 86.93 -43.11
N GLN A 138 10.84 87.88 -42.66
CA GLN A 138 11.83 87.66 -41.59
C GLN A 138 11.22 87.03 -40.32
N LYS A 139 10.04 87.51 -39.89
CA LYS A 139 9.32 86.96 -38.73
C LYS A 139 8.84 85.51 -38.95
N GLN A 140 8.46 85.15 -40.17
CA GLN A 140 8.08 83.78 -40.51
C GLN A 140 9.31 82.86 -40.59
N GLN A 141 10.44 83.37 -41.09
CA GLN A 141 11.71 82.66 -41.11
C GLN A 141 12.20 82.32 -39.70
N GLU A 142 12.14 83.27 -38.77
CA GLU A 142 12.46 83.05 -37.35
C GLU A 142 11.59 81.94 -36.71
N LYS A 143 10.29 81.91 -37.04
CA LYS A 143 9.38 80.87 -36.56
C LYS A 143 9.76 79.47 -37.06
N LEU A 144 10.20 79.35 -38.32
CA LEU A 144 10.68 78.08 -38.89
C LEU A 144 11.96 77.61 -38.19
N PHE A 145 12.91 78.52 -37.95
CA PHE A 145 14.13 78.20 -37.19
C PHE A 145 13.84 77.79 -35.74
N LEU A 146 12.90 78.48 -35.06
CA LEU A 146 12.49 78.11 -33.71
C LEU A 146 11.86 76.70 -33.69
N LYS A 147 10.99 76.38 -34.66
CA LYS A 147 10.37 75.05 -34.78
C LYS A 147 11.42 73.97 -35.05
N LEU A 148 12.41 74.26 -35.88
CA LEU A 148 13.54 73.36 -36.13
C LEU A 148 14.36 73.13 -34.85
N ALA A 149 14.67 74.17 -34.09
CA ALA A 149 15.38 74.04 -32.82
C ALA A 149 14.59 73.18 -31.80
N GLN A 150 13.27 73.39 -31.70
CA GLN A 150 12.40 72.61 -30.82
C GLN A 150 12.33 71.13 -31.22
N THR A 151 12.24 70.83 -32.52
CA THR A 151 12.20 69.44 -33.00
C THR A 151 13.54 68.73 -32.80
N LYS A 152 14.67 69.43 -32.96
CA LYS A 152 16.01 68.91 -32.62
C LYS A 152 16.12 68.55 -31.13
N SER A 153 15.73 69.46 -30.24
CA SER A 153 15.73 69.18 -28.79
C SER A 153 14.82 68.00 -28.42
N ALA A 154 13.61 67.94 -28.99
CA ALA A 154 12.67 66.84 -28.73
C ALA A 154 13.18 65.49 -29.27
N LEU A 155 13.92 65.50 -30.38
CA LEU A 155 14.59 64.31 -30.91
C LEU A 155 15.67 63.83 -29.93
N GLU A 156 16.56 64.71 -29.47
CA GLU A 156 17.62 64.36 -28.51
C GLU A 156 17.06 63.76 -27.21
N ASP A 157 15.98 64.31 -26.67
CA ASP A 157 15.32 63.77 -25.49
C ASP A 157 14.72 62.38 -25.75
N SER A 158 14.08 62.19 -26.90
CA SER A 158 13.50 60.90 -27.29
C SER A 158 14.56 59.83 -27.57
N ASP A 159 15.71 60.20 -28.16
CA ASP A 159 16.84 59.31 -28.41
C ASP A 159 17.46 58.84 -27.10
N ARG A 160 17.74 59.79 -26.19
CA ARG A 160 18.25 59.46 -24.85
C ARG A 160 17.31 58.54 -24.10
N SER A 161 16.00 58.81 -24.15
CA SER A 161 15.00 57.95 -23.52
C SER A 161 14.97 56.56 -24.16
N TYR A 162 15.04 56.47 -25.49
CA TYR A 162 15.04 55.18 -26.18
C TYR A 162 16.29 54.35 -25.82
N GLN A 163 17.48 54.95 -25.83
CA GLN A 163 18.72 54.31 -25.41
C GLN A 163 18.66 53.80 -23.95
N GLN A 164 18.11 54.60 -23.04
CA GLN A 164 17.90 54.18 -21.65
C GLN A 164 16.95 52.99 -21.52
N ASN A 165 15.84 52.97 -22.28
CA ASN A 165 14.91 51.84 -22.27
C ASN A 165 15.54 50.58 -22.86
N ILE A 166 16.35 50.69 -23.92
CA ILE A 166 17.11 49.56 -24.48
C ILE A 166 18.08 48.99 -23.44
N ALA A 167 18.85 49.84 -22.77
CA ALA A 167 19.77 49.40 -21.72
C ALA A 167 19.05 48.75 -20.53
N ALA A 168 17.87 49.26 -20.16
CA ALA A 168 17.05 48.65 -19.11
C ALA A 168 16.47 47.29 -19.53
N LEU A 169 16.00 47.16 -20.77
CA LEU A 169 15.46 45.91 -21.31
C LEU A 169 16.55 44.82 -21.36
N GLU A 170 17.78 45.17 -21.73
CA GLU A 170 18.89 44.21 -21.76
C GLU A 170 19.20 43.65 -20.37
N LYS A 171 19.26 44.50 -19.34
CA LYS A 171 19.45 44.05 -17.95
C LYS A 171 18.36 43.07 -17.51
N ILE A 172 17.10 43.34 -17.88
CA ILE A 172 15.97 42.47 -17.54
C ILE A 172 16.00 41.16 -18.34
N ARG A 173 16.48 41.19 -19.58
CA ARG A 173 16.72 40.00 -20.39
C ARG A 173 17.78 39.10 -19.74
N GLU A 174 18.90 39.66 -19.31
CA GLU A 174 19.96 38.93 -18.62
C GLU A 174 19.48 38.32 -17.30
N GLU A 175 18.74 39.10 -16.50
CA GLU A 175 18.10 38.62 -15.26
C GLU A 175 17.13 37.47 -15.55
N TRP A 176 16.27 37.61 -16.56
CA TRP A 176 15.35 36.55 -16.97
C TRP A 176 16.10 35.29 -17.39
N GLN A 177 17.14 35.41 -18.20
CA GLN A 177 17.92 34.27 -18.66
C GLN A 177 18.56 33.53 -17.47
N LYS A 178 19.13 34.28 -16.53
CA LYS A 178 19.75 33.73 -15.32
C LYS A 178 18.73 32.97 -14.46
N GLU A 179 17.58 33.58 -14.18
CA GLU A 179 16.56 32.93 -13.34
C GLU A 179 15.87 31.77 -14.06
N HIS A 180 15.73 31.84 -15.39
CA HIS A 180 15.21 30.73 -16.18
C HIS A 180 16.12 29.49 -16.12
N ILE A 181 17.45 29.68 -16.27
CA ILE A 181 18.42 28.59 -16.14
C ILE A 181 18.32 27.95 -14.75
N LYS A 182 18.32 28.75 -13.69
CA LYS A 182 18.15 28.25 -12.31
C LYS A 182 16.85 27.47 -12.12
N ALA A 183 15.74 27.94 -12.70
CA ALA A 183 14.46 27.24 -12.64
C ALA A 183 14.55 25.88 -13.35
N CYS A 184 15.21 25.81 -14.50
CA CYS A 184 15.44 24.55 -15.22
C CYS A 184 16.29 23.56 -14.40
N GLU A 185 17.44 23.99 -13.88
CA GLU A 185 18.32 23.18 -13.03
C GLU A 185 17.59 22.64 -11.79
N PHE A 186 16.75 23.48 -11.19
CA PHE A 186 15.91 23.09 -10.07
C PHE A 186 14.88 22.02 -10.45
N PHE A 187 14.17 22.20 -11.57
CA PHE A 187 13.17 21.21 -12.01
C PHE A 187 13.80 19.90 -12.45
N GLU A 188 14.99 19.94 -13.06
CA GLU A 188 15.79 18.76 -13.35
C GLU A 188 16.15 18.01 -12.07
N THR A 189 16.66 18.73 -11.05
CA THR A 189 16.97 18.15 -9.74
C THR A 189 15.74 17.51 -9.09
N GLN A 190 14.60 18.20 -9.11
CA GLN A 190 13.34 17.67 -8.58
C GLN A 190 12.90 16.40 -9.31
N GLU A 191 13.14 16.30 -10.62
CA GLU A 191 12.80 15.11 -11.40
C GLU A 191 13.75 13.94 -11.11
N CYS A 192 15.05 14.19 -10.96
CA CYS A 192 16.01 13.17 -10.52
C CYS A 192 15.65 12.62 -9.14
N GLU A 193 15.34 13.49 -8.18
CA GLU A 193 14.88 13.10 -6.85
C GLU A 193 13.60 12.25 -6.91
N ARG A 194 12.63 12.66 -7.75
CA ARG A 194 11.37 11.95 -7.95
C ARG A 194 11.62 10.53 -8.45
N ILE A 195 12.41 10.38 -9.51
CA ILE A 195 12.74 9.08 -10.12
C ILE A 195 13.45 8.19 -9.09
N SER A 196 14.46 8.73 -8.40
CA SER A 196 15.22 7.99 -7.38
C SER A 196 14.32 7.51 -6.23
N TYR A 197 13.44 8.39 -5.74
CA TYR A 197 12.50 8.08 -4.67
C TYR A 197 11.55 6.94 -5.08
N PHE A 198 10.88 7.05 -6.23
CA PHE A 198 9.93 6.03 -6.67
C PHE A 198 10.59 4.68 -6.93
N ARG A 199 11.78 4.68 -7.53
CA ARG A 199 12.56 3.44 -7.71
C ARG A 199 12.85 2.76 -6.37
N SER A 200 13.27 3.54 -5.38
CA SER A 200 13.61 3.03 -4.05
C SER A 200 12.38 2.55 -3.29
N ALA A 201 11.26 3.26 -3.38
CA ALA A 201 9.99 2.88 -2.76
C ALA A 201 9.42 1.59 -3.36
N LEU A 202 9.42 1.46 -4.69
CA LEU A 202 8.99 0.23 -5.36
C LEU A 202 9.86 -0.97 -4.98
N TRP A 203 11.18 -0.78 -4.96
CA TRP A 203 12.13 -1.80 -4.56
C TRP A 203 11.90 -2.27 -3.12
N LEU A 204 11.73 -1.33 -2.18
CA LEU A 204 11.42 -1.64 -0.79
C LEU A 204 10.11 -2.43 -0.68
N HIS A 205 9.07 -1.99 -1.40
CA HIS A 205 7.77 -2.65 -1.42
C HIS A 205 7.85 -4.10 -1.89
N THR A 206 8.53 -4.36 -3.00
CA THR A 206 8.71 -5.73 -3.52
C THR A 206 9.55 -6.61 -2.61
N ASN A 207 10.54 -6.04 -1.92
CA ASN A 207 11.37 -6.79 -0.97
C ASN A 207 10.56 -7.18 0.26
N GLN A 208 9.73 -6.28 0.77
CA GLN A 208 8.88 -6.56 1.92
C GLN A 208 7.86 -7.67 1.61
N LEU A 209 7.24 -7.65 0.43
CA LEU A 209 6.38 -8.75 -0.04
C LEU A 209 7.14 -10.08 -0.11
N SER A 210 8.34 -10.05 -0.69
CA SER A 210 9.17 -11.26 -0.83
C SER A 210 9.58 -11.84 0.53
N GLN A 211 9.91 -10.97 1.49
CA GLN A 211 10.24 -11.37 2.85
C GLN A 211 9.04 -12.03 3.55
N ASP A 212 7.85 -11.45 3.42
CA ASP A 212 6.62 -12.01 4.00
C ASP A 212 6.30 -13.40 3.41
N CYS A 213 6.53 -13.60 2.11
CA CYS A 213 6.39 -14.93 1.48
C CYS A 213 7.32 -15.98 2.11
N VAL A 214 8.60 -15.64 2.32
CA VAL A 214 9.57 -16.58 2.93
C VAL A 214 9.20 -16.86 4.38
N GLN A 215 8.81 -15.83 5.13
CA GLN A 215 8.38 -16.01 6.52
C GLN A 215 7.13 -16.87 6.62
N ASN A 216 6.15 -16.68 5.74
CA ASN A 216 4.95 -17.51 5.72
C ASN A 216 5.27 -18.96 5.34
N ASP A 217 6.20 -19.20 4.41
CA ASP A 217 6.64 -20.57 4.08
C ASP A 217 7.25 -21.28 5.30
N GLU A 218 8.08 -20.60 6.10
CA GLU A 218 8.60 -21.15 7.37
C GLU A 218 7.47 -21.50 8.35
N LYS A 219 6.42 -20.67 8.44
CA LYS A 219 5.25 -20.94 9.30
C LYS A 219 4.50 -22.17 8.83
N TYR A 220 4.30 -22.34 7.53
CA TYR A 220 3.65 -23.53 6.97
C TYR A 220 4.50 -24.78 7.14
N GLU A 221 5.83 -24.64 7.09
CA GLU A 221 6.76 -25.73 7.34
C GLU A 221 6.70 -26.24 8.79
N ASP A 222 6.56 -25.35 9.77
CA ASP A 222 6.34 -25.75 11.17
C ASP A 222 5.06 -26.59 11.36
N ILE A 223 4.00 -26.26 10.61
CA ILE A 223 2.75 -27.03 10.60
C ILE A 223 3.01 -28.44 10.03
N ARG A 224 3.68 -28.53 8.87
CA ARG A 224 4.01 -29.82 8.23
C ARG A 224 4.82 -30.72 9.16
N LYS A 225 5.88 -30.17 9.78
CA LYS A 225 6.70 -30.89 10.76
C LYS A 225 5.89 -31.38 11.96
N SER A 226 4.93 -30.59 12.44
CA SER A 226 4.06 -31.05 13.52
C SER A 226 3.16 -32.20 13.08
N LEU A 227 2.59 -32.13 11.87
CA LEU A 227 1.74 -33.18 11.31
C LEU A 227 2.49 -34.50 11.11
N GLU A 228 3.78 -34.46 10.76
CA GLU A 228 4.64 -35.65 10.70
C GLU A 228 4.78 -36.37 12.05
N MET A 229 4.56 -35.66 13.17
CA MET A 229 4.60 -36.23 14.52
C MET A 229 3.24 -36.81 14.97
N CYS A 230 2.18 -36.69 14.17
CA CYS A 230 0.89 -37.31 14.45
C CYS A 230 0.99 -38.83 14.38
N SER A 231 0.46 -39.52 15.40
CA SER A 231 0.43 -40.97 15.47
C SER A 231 -0.99 -41.45 15.73
N VAL A 232 -1.60 -41.97 14.67
CA VAL A 232 -2.95 -42.56 14.73
C VAL A 232 -3.01 -43.67 15.79
N GLU A 233 -1.99 -44.53 15.86
CA GLU A 233 -1.89 -45.60 16.84
C GLU A 233 -1.91 -45.08 18.29
N LYS A 234 -1.05 -44.09 18.62
CA LYS A 234 -1.01 -43.50 19.97
C LYS A 234 -2.32 -42.79 20.31
N ASP A 235 -2.93 -42.12 19.35
CA ASP A 235 -4.18 -41.39 19.56
C ASP A 235 -5.35 -42.35 19.82
N ILE A 236 -5.40 -43.47 19.10
CA ILE A 236 -6.37 -44.55 19.35
C ILE A 236 -6.12 -45.16 20.72
N ASP A 237 -4.89 -45.58 21.03
CA ASP A 237 -4.55 -46.21 22.31
C ASP A 237 -4.87 -45.25 23.50
N PHE A 238 -4.61 -43.95 23.33
CA PHE A 238 -5.01 -42.93 24.30
C PHE A 238 -6.53 -42.89 24.47
N PHE A 239 -7.29 -42.84 23.37
CA PHE A 239 -8.74 -42.83 23.39
C PHE A 239 -9.34 -44.07 24.07
N VAL A 240 -8.85 -45.26 23.73
CA VAL A 240 -9.27 -46.53 24.36
C VAL A 240 -9.04 -46.48 25.86
N ASN A 241 -7.85 -46.06 26.28
CA ASN A 241 -7.51 -46.01 27.70
C ASN A 241 -8.37 -45.01 28.48
N LEU A 242 -8.72 -43.88 27.87
CA LEU A 242 -9.55 -42.86 28.48
C LEU A 242 -11.04 -43.23 28.54
N ARG A 243 -11.55 -43.98 27.56
CA ARG A 243 -13.00 -44.24 27.38
C ARG A 243 -13.43 -45.70 27.61
N LYS A 244 -12.52 -46.61 27.92
CA LYS A 244 -12.88 -48.01 28.23
C LYS A 244 -13.91 -48.07 29.37
N THR A 245 -14.98 -48.83 29.14
CA THR A 245 -16.10 -49.00 30.09
C THR A 245 -15.96 -50.26 30.96
N GLY A 246 -14.88 -51.01 30.78
CA GLY A 246 -14.59 -52.26 31.49
C GLY A 246 -13.84 -53.23 30.59
N SER A 247 -13.18 -54.23 31.19
CA SER A 247 -12.47 -55.30 30.49
C SER A 247 -13.18 -56.67 30.59
N LEU A 248 -14.32 -56.70 31.30
CA LEU A 248 -15.07 -57.91 31.60
C LEU A 248 -16.45 -57.83 30.97
N ALA A 249 -16.86 -58.91 30.30
CA ALA A 249 -18.24 -59.06 29.86
C ALA A 249 -19.19 -59.09 31.07
N PRO A 250 -20.41 -58.55 30.93
CA PRO A 250 -21.46 -58.77 31.91
C PRO A 250 -21.65 -60.28 32.15
N ALA A 251 -21.71 -60.68 33.42
CA ALA A 251 -21.91 -62.08 33.77
C ALA A 251 -23.27 -62.58 33.23
N PRO A 252 -23.36 -63.81 32.70
CA PRO A 252 -24.63 -64.38 32.30
C PRO A 252 -25.61 -64.40 33.48
N VAL A 253 -26.85 -63.94 33.27
CA VAL A 253 -27.91 -64.02 34.27
C VAL A 253 -28.38 -65.47 34.35
N VAL A 254 -28.19 -66.11 35.50
CA VAL A 254 -28.61 -67.50 35.74
C VAL A 254 -30.02 -67.50 36.32
N TYR A 255 -30.86 -68.45 35.91
CA TYR A 255 -32.20 -68.62 36.48
C TYR A 255 -32.10 -69.04 37.95
N GLU A 256 -32.70 -68.25 38.84
CA GLU A 256 -32.81 -68.56 40.26
C GLU A 256 -34.26 -68.89 40.63
N ASN A 257 -34.50 -70.11 41.10
CA ASN A 257 -35.82 -70.53 41.56
C ASN A 257 -36.00 -70.19 43.04
N TYR A 258 -37.00 -69.35 43.34
CA TYR A 258 -37.30 -68.84 44.69
C TYR A 258 -37.43 -69.93 45.78
N TYR A 259 -37.94 -71.12 45.43
CA TYR A 259 -38.22 -72.19 46.41
C TYR A 259 -37.08 -73.20 46.59
N ASN A 260 -36.03 -73.17 45.75
CA ASN A 260 -34.92 -74.13 45.77
C ASN A 260 -33.64 -73.59 46.44
N ALA A 261 -33.63 -72.36 46.93
CA ALA A 261 -32.44 -71.71 47.51
C ALA A 261 -31.82 -72.46 48.71
N GLN A 262 -32.54 -73.38 49.35
CA GLN A 262 -32.07 -74.10 50.55
C GLN A 262 -31.77 -75.60 50.33
N ARG A 263 -32.04 -76.20 49.17
CA ARG A 263 -31.98 -77.67 49.02
C ARG A 263 -30.83 -78.26 48.21
N ASN A 264 -30.04 -77.48 47.49
CA ASN A 264 -28.84 -77.99 46.80
C ASN A 264 -27.68 -76.99 46.91
N ALA A 265 -26.82 -77.18 47.91
CA ALA A 265 -25.56 -76.46 48.08
C ALA A 265 -24.42 -77.07 47.25
N THR A 266 -24.68 -77.44 46.00
CA THR A 266 -23.61 -77.60 45.02
C THR A 266 -23.41 -76.25 44.34
N PRO A 267 -22.23 -75.62 44.45
CA PRO A 267 -22.00 -74.34 43.79
C PRO A 267 -22.04 -74.60 42.29
N VAL A 268 -23.13 -74.18 41.63
CA VAL A 268 -23.10 -73.96 40.19
C VAL A 268 -22.13 -72.80 40.03
N ARG A 269 -20.88 -73.14 39.70
CA ARG A 269 -19.80 -72.18 39.49
C ARG A 269 -20.28 -71.23 38.41
N SER A 270 -20.61 -70.00 38.77
CA SER A 270 -20.86 -68.93 37.81
C SER A 270 -19.69 -68.95 36.82
N PRO A 271 -19.93 -68.95 35.50
CA PRO A 271 -18.84 -68.85 34.54
C PRO A 271 -17.98 -67.65 34.95
N ALA A 272 -16.68 -67.87 35.13
CA ALA A 272 -15.78 -66.77 35.45
C ALA A 272 -15.94 -65.68 34.36
N PRO A 273 -15.99 -64.39 34.73
CA PRO A 273 -16.07 -63.32 33.75
C PRO A 273 -14.99 -63.53 32.69
N VAL A 274 -15.40 -63.74 31.44
CA VAL A 274 -14.45 -63.99 30.36
C VAL A 274 -13.82 -62.64 30.00
N PRO A 275 -12.48 -62.53 29.97
CA PRO A 275 -11.84 -61.35 29.41
C PRO A 275 -12.31 -61.19 27.97
N ILE A 276 -12.86 -60.03 27.63
CA ILE A 276 -13.19 -59.76 26.24
C ILE A 276 -11.87 -59.41 25.53
N SER A 277 -11.40 -60.28 24.63
CA SER A 277 -10.22 -60.00 23.79
C SER A 277 -10.48 -58.90 22.77
N SER A 278 -11.73 -58.76 22.34
CA SER A 278 -12.20 -57.75 21.38
C SER A 278 -12.93 -56.64 22.13
N ILE A 279 -12.20 -55.64 22.62
CA ILE A 279 -12.83 -54.43 23.17
C ILE A 279 -13.66 -53.81 22.04
N PHE A 280 -14.98 -53.96 22.14
CA PHE A 280 -15.93 -53.24 21.30
C PHE A 280 -15.91 -51.78 21.77
N LEU A 281 -15.16 -50.95 21.07
CA LEU A 281 -15.18 -49.52 21.32
C LEU A 281 -16.43 -48.94 20.66
N LEU A 282 -17.21 -48.21 21.45
CA LEU A 282 -18.17 -47.25 20.92
C LEU A 282 -17.37 -46.13 20.26
N SER A 283 -17.05 -46.26 18.97
CA SER A 283 -16.60 -45.12 18.19
C SER A 283 -17.82 -44.23 17.94
N VAL A 284 -17.79 -43.03 18.52
CA VAL A 284 -18.78 -41.99 18.25
C VAL A 284 -18.36 -41.31 16.95
N CYS A 285 -18.92 -41.73 15.82
CA CYS A 285 -18.76 -41.02 14.56
C CYS A 285 -19.74 -39.84 14.55
N TRP A 286 -19.21 -38.62 14.62
CA TRP A 286 -20.00 -37.40 14.54
C TRP A 286 -20.21 -37.00 13.08
N ASN A 287 -21.46 -36.88 12.65
CA ASN A 287 -21.81 -36.35 11.33
C ASN A 287 -22.22 -34.87 11.45
N PRO A 288 -21.44 -33.92 10.90
CA PRO A 288 -21.70 -32.48 11.04
C PRO A 288 -23.04 -32.04 10.43
N ASP A 289 -23.51 -32.72 9.38
CA ASP A 289 -24.71 -32.32 8.64
C ASP A 289 -26.01 -32.83 9.28
N LEU A 290 -25.92 -33.86 10.14
CA LEU A 290 -27.09 -34.50 10.75
C LEU A 290 -27.20 -34.24 12.26
N GLY A 291 -26.14 -33.78 12.93
CA GLY A 291 -26.15 -33.60 14.38
C GLY A 291 -26.36 -34.91 15.17
N VAL A 292 -26.21 -36.06 14.51
CA VAL A 292 -26.39 -37.40 15.09
C VAL A 292 -25.04 -38.07 15.25
N SER A 293 -24.79 -38.59 16.45
CA SER A 293 -23.67 -39.49 16.74
C SER A 293 -24.05 -40.92 16.37
N TYR A 294 -23.33 -41.52 15.42
CA TYR A 294 -23.44 -42.94 15.13
C TYR A 294 -22.45 -43.72 15.98
N CYS A 295 -22.93 -44.75 16.68
CA CYS A 295 -22.09 -45.71 17.38
C CYS A 295 -21.70 -46.84 16.44
N VAL A 296 -20.47 -46.82 15.93
CA VAL A 296 -19.94 -47.96 15.18
C VAL A 296 -19.18 -48.85 16.16
N LEU A 297 -19.64 -50.10 16.32
CA LEU A 297 -18.93 -51.15 17.03
C LEU A 297 -17.77 -51.62 16.16
N LEU A 298 -16.58 -51.05 16.37
CA LEU A 298 -15.37 -51.49 15.70
C LEU A 298 -14.55 -52.39 16.62
N SER A 299 -14.14 -53.55 16.11
CA SER A 299 -13.13 -54.39 16.76
C SER A 299 -11.78 -53.69 16.71
N LEU A 300 -11.00 -53.76 17.79
CA LEU A 300 -9.60 -53.29 17.84
C LEU A 300 -8.75 -53.84 16.68
N GLU A 301 -9.04 -55.04 16.19
CA GLU A 301 -8.36 -55.64 15.03
C GLU A 301 -8.69 -54.92 13.72
N THR A 302 -9.93 -54.44 13.57
CA THR A 302 -10.38 -53.66 12.40
C THR A 302 -9.77 -52.26 12.41
N ILE A 303 -9.53 -51.69 13.59
CA ILE A 303 -8.92 -50.36 13.76
C ILE A 303 -7.40 -50.42 13.52
N ARG A 304 -6.72 -51.48 13.98
CA ARG A 304 -5.27 -51.65 13.80
C ARG A 304 -4.86 -52.09 12.39
N ASP A 305 -5.77 -52.69 11.63
CA ASP A 305 -5.46 -53.22 10.30
C ASP A 305 -6.70 -53.18 9.36
N PRO A 306 -6.99 -52.03 8.72
CA PRO A 306 -8.21 -51.85 7.92
C PRO A 306 -8.34 -52.82 6.74
N LEU A 307 -7.22 -53.42 6.30
CA LEU A 307 -7.18 -54.36 5.17
C LEU A 307 -7.56 -55.79 5.55
N LYS A 308 -7.72 -56.11 6.84
CA LYS A 308 -8.16 -57.44 7.30
C LYS A 308 -9.69 -57.63 7.26
N SER A 309 -10.46 -56.58 6.95
CA SER A 309 -11.93 -56.64 6.89
C SER A 309 -12.51 -56.76 5.47
N LEU A 310 -11.69 -57.14 4.48
CA LEU A 310 -12.10 -57.45 3.12
C LEU A 310 -12.03 -58.95 2.86
#